data_AF-A0A418FWJ4-F1
#
_entry.id   AF-A0A418FWJ4-F1
#
_cell.length_a   1.000
_cell.length_b   1.000
_cell.length_c   1.000
_cell.angle_alpha   90.00
_cell.angle_beta   90.00
_cell.angle_gamma   90.00
#
_symmetry.space_group_name_H-M   'P 1'
#
loop_
_entity.id
_entity.type
_entity.pdbx_description
1 polymer ?
#
loop_
_entity_poly.entity_id
_entity_poly.type
_entity_poly.pdbx_seq_one_letter_code
_entity_poly.pdbx_strand_id
1 'polypeptide(L)'
;IVGIEDPVREEVPESIRQCNEAGIVVRMVTGDNIVTAKSIALKCGIISPNDGSLVMEGSVFRARVLDANGNIKQDEFDKIWPMLRVLARSSPKDKYTLVSGLIQSNVYPHGPQVVAVTGDGTNDAPSLR
;
A
#
# COMPACT_ATOMS: atom_id res chain seq x y z
N ILE A 1 3.75 -30.43 -6.57
CA ILE A 1 3.81 -28.95 -6.62
C ILE A 1 4.62 -28.53 -5.40
N VAL A 2 5.75 -27.86 -5.58
CA VAL A 2 6.58 -27.34 -4.48
C VAL A 2 6.40 -25.82 -4.49
N GLY A 3 5.96 -25.24 -3.38
CA GLY A 3 5.85 -23.79 -3.20
C GLY A 3 7.02 -23.31 -2.35
N ILE A 4 7.78 -22.33 -2.86
CA ILE A 4 8.77 -21.62 -2.07
C ILE A 4 8.03 -20.44 -1.45
N GLU A 5 7.95 -20.42 -0.12
CA GLU A 5 7.41 -19.31 0.66
C GLU A 5 8.57 -18.65 1.40
N ASP A 6 8.69 -17.33 1.27
CA ASP A 6 9.60 -16.55 2.10
C ASP A 6 8.92 -16.32 3.47
N PRO A 7 9.46 -16.89 4.57
CA PRO A 7 8.81 -16.77 5.86
C PRO A 7 8.82 -15.32 6.34
N VAL A 8 7.66 -14.86 6.82
CA VAL A 8 7.55 -13.60 7.53
C VAL A 8 8.43 -13.67 8.78
N ARG A 9 9.28 -12.65 8.99
CA ARG A 9 10.12 -12.59 10.20
C ARG A 9 9.25 -12.47 11.45
N GLU A 10 9.64 -13.15 12.52
CA GLU A 10 8.81 -13.30 13.73
C GLU A 10 8.46 -11.97 14.39
N GLU A 11 9.31 -10.95 14.26
CA GLU A 11 9.11 -9.61 14.83
C GLU A 11 8.13 -8.72 14.05
N VAL A 12 7.78 -9.08 12.82
CA VAL A 12 7.00 -8.23 11.91
C VAL A 12 5.57 -7.99 12.41
N PRO A 13 4.79 -9.01 12.85
CA PRO A 13 3.43 -8.79 13.33
C PRO A 13 3.36 -7.86 14.55
N GLU A 14 4.30 -8.02 15.50
CA GLU A 14 4.38 -7.17 16.69
C GLU A 14 4.70 -5.71 16.31
N SER A 15 5.65 -5.51 15.40
CA SER A 15 6.00 -4.16 14.91
C SER A 15 4.81 -3.47 14.25
N ILE A 16 4.04 -4.20 13.43
CA ILE A 16 2.83 -3.65 12.78
C ILE A 16 1.76 -3.30 13.81
N ARG A 17 1.58 -4.13 14.85
CA ARG A 17 0.65 -3.82 15.95
C ARG A 17 1.03 -2.51 16.63
N GLN A 18 2.30 -2.34 16.98
CA GLN A 18 2.80 -1.10 17.61
C GLN A 18 2.60 0.13 16.72
N CYS A 19 2.84 0.02 15.41
CA CYS A 19 2.51 1.09 14.46
C CYS A 19 1.02 1.46 14.50
N ASN A 20 0.14 0.46 14.46
CA ASN A 20 -1.30 0.69 14.48
C ASN A 20 -1.76 1.33 15.80
N GLU A 21 -1.24 0.89 16.95
CA GLU A 21 -1.52 1.48 18.27
C GLU A 21 -1.04 2.93 18.38
N ALA A 22 0.04 3.29 17.67
CA ALA A 22 0.53 4.66 17.56
C ALA A 22 -0.25 5.52 16.53
N GLY A 23 -1.28 4.98 15.89
CA GLY A 23 -2.06 5.67 14.86
C GLY A 23 -1.39 5.71 13.48
N ILE A 24 -0.35 4.91 13.25
CA ILE A 24 0.36 4.81 11.97
C ILE A 24 -0.27 3.69 11.15
N VAL A 25 -0.77 4.03 9.96
CA VAL A 25 -1.37 3.06 9.04
C VAL A 25 -0.31 2.42 8.15
N VAL A 26 -0.02 1.14 8.38
CA VAL A 26 0.90 0.35 7.55
C VAL A 26 0.21 -0.09 6.26
N ARG A 27 0.92 0.05 5.12
CA ARG A 27 0.46 -0.40 3.79
C ARG A 27 1.53 -1.23 3.11
N MET A 28 1.15 -2.38 2.54
CA MET A 28 2.04 -3.23 1.75
C MET A 28 1.97 -2.84 0.26
N VAL A 29 3.12 -2.67 -0.36
CA VAL A 29 3.27 -2.45 -1.80
C VAL A 29 4.28 -3.46 -2.32
N THR A 30 3.84 -4.44 -3.11
CA THR A 30 4.68 -5.57 -3.54
C THR A 30 4.47 -5.92 -5.02
N GLY A 31 5.51 -6.49 -5.64
CA GLY A 31 5.45 -7.09 -6.97
C GLY A 31 4.76 -8.46 -7.01
N ASP A 32 4.49 -9.06 -5.85
CA ASP A 32 3.82 -10.36 -5.75
C ASP A 32 2.42 -10.35 -6.34
N ASN A 33 1.93 -11.54 -6.69
CA ASN A 33 0.52 -11.69 -7.08
C ASN A 33 -0.42 -11.40 -5.88
N ILE A 34 -1.67 -11.05 -6.18
CA ILE A 34 -2.65 -10.63 -5.17
C ILE A 34 -2.96 -11.70 -4.11
N VAL A 35 -2.89 -12.98 -4.46
CA VAL A 35 -3.16 -14.09 -3.52
C VAL A 35 -2.04 -14.20 -2.49
N THR A 36 -0.79 -14.19 -2.95
CA THR A 36 0.40 -14.20 -2.10
C THR A 36 0.44 -12.96 -1.23
N ALA A 37 0.29 -11.76 -1.82
CA ALA A 37 0.31 -10.49 -1.09
C ALA A 37 -0.76 -10.44 0.01
N LYS A 38 -1.99 -10.90 -0.27
CA LYS A 38 -3.06 -10.98 0.71
C LYS A 38 -2.74 -11.97 1.85
N SER A 39 -2.20 -13.13 1.51
CA SER A 39 -1.79 -14.14 2.50
C SER A 39 -0.73 -13.59 3.46
N ILE A 40 0.32 -12.95 2.91
CA ILE A 40 1.39 -12.34 3.71
C ILE A 40 0.83 -11.19 4.55
N ALA A 41 -0.01 -10.32 3.97
CA ALA A 41 -0.62 -9.20 4.70
C ALA A 41 -1.48 -9.66 5.89
N LEU A 42 -2.20 -10.79 5.77
CA LEU A 42 -2.93 -11.41 6.88
C LEU A 42 -1.97 -11.93 7.96
N LYS A 43 -0.92 -12.66 7.57
CA LYS A 43 0.10 -13.19 8.50
C LYS A 43 0.81 -12.07 9.27
N CYS A 44 1.10 -10.96 8.60
CA CYS A 44 1.75 -9.79 9.19
C CYS A 44 0.80 -8.92 10.03
N GLY A 45 -0.53 -9.12 9.96
CA GLY A 45 -1.49 -8.25 10.63
C GLY A 45 -1.68 -6.87 9.98
N ILE A 46 -1.29 -6.71 8.71
CA ILE A 46 -1.56 -5.48 7.93
C ILE A 46 -3.05 -5.35 7.62
N ILE A 47 -3.69 -6.50 7.39
CA ILE A 47 -5.13 -6.62 7.20
C ILE A 47 -5.66 -7.70 8.14
N SER A 48 -6.92 -7.54 8.55
CA SER A 48 -7.65 -8.52 9.34
C SER A 48 -8.85 -9.05 8.57
N PRO A 49 -9.32 -10.28 8.86
CA PRO A 49 -10.58 -10.76 8.29
C PRO A 49 -11.73 -9.79 8.63
N ASN A 50 -12.45 -9.33 7.61
CA ASN A 50 -13.66 -8.48 7.72
C ASN A 50 -13.45 -7.06 8.29
N ASP A 51 -12.23 -6.51 8.28
CA ASP A 51 -11.96 -5.12 8.72
C ASP A 51 -12.26 -4.05 7.65
N GLY A 52 -12.77 -4.47 6.48
CA GLY A 52 -13.04 -3.61 5.34
C GLY A 52 -11.82 -3.22 4.51
N SER A 53 -10.63 -3.73 4.84
CA SER A 53 -9.39 -3.43 4.11
C SER A 53 -9.48 -3.80 2.63
N LEU A 54 -9.03 -2.88 1.79
CA LEU A 54 -8.98 -3.04 0.35
C LEU A 54 -7.60 -3.57 -0.08
N VAL A 55 -7.64 -4.65 -0.85
CA VAL A 55 -6.51 -5.28 -1.54
C VAL A 55 -6.74 -5.11 -3.04
N MET A 56 -5.76 -4.56 -3.75
CA MET A 56 -5.90 -4.20 -5.17
C MET A 56 -4.62 -4.51 -5.95
N GLU A 57 -4.74 -4.81 -7.24
CA GLU A 57 -3.58 -4.87 -8.14
C GLU A 57 -3.20 -3.48 -8.64
N GLY A 58 -1.90 -3.25 -8.87
CA GLY A 58 -1.36 -1.98 -9.38
C GLY A 58 -1.99 -1.53 -10.70
N SER A 59 -2.29 -2.46 -11.60
CA SER A 59 -2.99 -2.18 -12.87
C SER A 59 -4.38 -1.56 -12.66
N VAL A 60 -5.16 -2.11 -11.74
CA VAL A 60 -6.51 -1.64 -11.39
C VAL A 60 -6.42 -0.29 -10.69
N PHE A 61 -5.48 -0.13 -9.76
CA PHE A 61 -5.23 1.12 -9.07
C PHE A 61 -4.92 2.26 -10.05
N ARG A 62 -3.93 2.06 -10.95
CA ARG A 62 -3.58 3.06 -11.97
C ARG A 62 -4.75 3.46 -12.84
N ALA A 63 -5.49 2.48 -13.37
CA ALA A 63 -6.61 2.75 -14.26
C ALA A 63 -7.69 3.59 -13.56
N ARG A 64 -7.86 3.40 -12.25
CA ARG A 64 -8.85 4.13 -11.46
C ARG A 64 -8.39 5.54 -11.10
N VAL A 65 -7.14 5.72 -10.67
CA VAL A 65 -6.67 6.98 -10.08
C VAL A 65 -5.91 7.88 -11.05
N LEU A 66 -5.53 7.41 -12.24
CA LEU A 66 -4.83 8.23 -13.22
C LEU A 66 -5.76 8.67 -14.36
N ASP A 67 -5.51 9.86 -14.91
CA ASP A 67 -6.10 10.33 -16.16
C ASP A 67 -5.29 9.84 -17.40
N ALA A 68 -5.71 10.23 -18.60
CA ALA A 68 -5.04 9.87 -19.85
C ALA A 68 -3.61 10.43 -19.98
N ASN A 69 -3.30 11.49 -19.24
CA ASN A 69 -1.98 12.14 -19.22
C ASN A 69 -1.08 11.59 -18.11
N GLY A 70 -1.62 10.71 -17.25
CA GLY A 70 -0.91 10.13 -16.11
C GLY A 70 -0.93 11.00 -14.85
N ASN A 71 -1.78 12.03 -14.78
CA ASN A 71 -1.97 12.82 -13.56
C ASN A 71 -2.93 12.11 -12.60
N ILE A 72 -2.76 12.38 -11.30
CA ILE A 72 -3.62 11.83 -10.25
C ILE A 72 -4.98 12.54 -10.27
N LYS A 73 -6.05 11.76 -10.40
CA LYS A 73 -7.43 12.18 -10.16
C LYS A 73 -7.69 12.10 -8.66
N GLN A 74 -7.41 13.17 -7.93
CA GLN A 74 -7.44 13.18 -6.46
C GLN A 74 -8.80 12.70 -5.90
N ASP A 75 -9.92 13.10 -6.50
CA ASP A 75 -11.26 12.67 -6.06
C ASP A 75 -11.48 11.15 -6.14
N GLU A 76 -10.90 10.49 -7.15
CA GLU A 76 -10.99 9.02 -7.27
C GLU A 76 -10.01 8.33 -6.33
N PHE A 77 -8.85 8.94 -6.10
CA PHE A 77 -7.87 8.49 -5.14
C PHE A 77 -8.41 8.54 -3.70
N ASP A 78 -9.06 9.64 -3.32
CA ASP A 78 -9.65 9.88 -1.98
C ASP A 78 -10.78 8.92 -1.63
N LYS A 79 -11.43 8.34 -2.63
CA LYS A 79 -12.44 7.28 -2.44
C LYS A 79 -11.83 5.92 -2.09
N ILE A 80 -10.55 5.70 -2.36
CA ILE A 80 -9.92 4.37 -2.24
C ILE A 80 -8.84 4.29 -1.16
N TRP A 81 -8.00 5.31 -1.02
CA TRP A 81 -6.82 5.22 -0.17
C TRP A 81 -7.11 5.02 1.33
N PRO A 82 -8.25 5.49 1.90
CA PRO A 82 -8.57 5.25 3.30
C PRO A 82 -8.62 3.76 3.66
N MET A 83 -9.14 2.95 2.74
CA MET A 83 -9.29 1.50 2.93
C MET A 83 -8.16 0.70 2.27
N LEU A 84 -7.41 1.27 1.32
CA LEU A 84 -6.31 0.57 0.66
C LEU A 84 -5.21 0.21 1.66
N ARG A 85 -4.92 -1.10 1.78
CA ARG A 85 -3.86 -1.65 2.65
C ARG A 85 -2.82 -2.45 1.88
N VAL A 86 -3.19 -3.05 0.75
CA VAL A 86 -2.29 -3.88 -0.04
C VAL A 86 -2.39 -3.52 -1.53
N LEU A 87 -1.26 -3.20 -2.13
CA LEU A 87 -1.10 -3.01 -3.57
C LEU A 87 -0.18 -4.11 -4.13
N ALA A 88 -0.78 -5.09 -4.79
CA ALA A 88 -0.10 -6.24 -5.38
C ALA A 88 0.26 -5.99 -6.85
N ARG A 89 1.19 -6.77 -7.41
CA ARG A 89 1.76 -6.57 -8.77
C ARG A 89 2.13 -5.11 -9.03
N SER A 90 2.64 -4.44 -8.00
CA SER A 90 2.97 -3.03 -8.02
C SER A 90 4.25 -2.78 -8.80
N SER A 91 4.20 -1.77 -9.67
CA SER A 91 5.33 -1.18 -10.35
C SER A 91 5.91 -0.01 -9.54
N PRO A 92 7.13 0.48 -9.85
CA PRO A 92 7.67 1.70 -9.25
C PRO A 92 6.74 2.91 -9.44
N LYS A 93 6.07 3.01 -10.59
CA LYS A 93 5.10 4.07 -10.88
C LYS A 93 3.91 4.03 -9.92
N ASP A 94 3.43 2.84 -9.57
CA ASP A 94 2.30 2.70 -8.64
C ASP A 94 2.65 3.14 -7.23
N LYS A 95 3.85 2.76 -6.78
CA LYS A 95 4.41 3.20 -5.51
C LYS A 95 4.47 4.72 -5.45
N TYR A 96 5.05 5.35 -6.48
CA TYR A 96 5.11 6.80 -6.60
C TYR A 96 3.72 7.44 -6.60
N THR A 97 2.79 6.95 -7.43
CA THR A 97 1.41 7.47 -7.49
C THR A 97 0.69 7.36 -6.14
N LEU A 98 0.84 6.25 -5.42
CA LEU A 98 0.26 6.09 -4.09
C LEU A 98 0.81 7.12 -3.10
N VAL A 99 2.13 7.30 -3.07
CA VAL A 99 2.80 8.23 -2.16
C VAL A 99 2.41 9.68 -2.47
N SER A 100 2.49 10.08 -3.75
CA SER A 100 2.11 11.43 -4.17
C SER A 100 0.63 11.72 -3.89
N GLY A 101 -0.27 10.76 -4.15
CA GLY A 101 -1.69 10.92 -3.87
C GLY A 101 -2.01 11.04 -2.37
N LEU A 102 -1.30 10.28 -1.52
CA LEU A 102 -1.43 10.40 -0.06
C LEU A 102 -0.97 11.77 0.43
N ILE A 103 0.20 12.25 -0.03
CA ILE A 103 0.75 13.57 0.37
C ILE A 103 -0.17 14.71 -0.08
N GLN A 104 -0.82 14.58 -1.24
CA GLN A 104 -1.75 15.58 -1.76
C GLN A 104 -3.14 15.51 -1.11
N SER A 105 -3.50 14.38 -0.51
CA SER A 105 -4.80 14.19 0.12
C SER A 105 -4.96 15.03 1.39
N ASN A 106 -6.13 15.65 1.53
CA ASN A 106 -6.54 16.38 2.72
C ASN A 106 -8.01 16.08 3.11
N VAL A 107 -8.49 14.88 2.76
CA VAL A 107 -9.90 14.50 2.97
C VAL A 107 -10.22 14.27 4.45
N TYR A 108 -11.35 14.81 4.92
CA TYR A 108 -11.88 14.54 6.26
C TYR A 108 -12.42 13.09 6.33
N PRO A 109 -12.23 12.35 7.44
CA PRO A 109 -11.67 12.77 8.74
C PRO A 109 -10.14 12.68 8.85
N HIS A 110 -9.44 12.29 7.79
CA HIS A 110 -8.03 11.93 7.88
C HIS A 110 -7.06 13.14 7.87
N GLY A 111 -7.41 14.22 7.18
CA GLY A 111 -6.57 15.41 7.07
C GLY A 111 -5.28 15.18 6.25
N PRO A 112 -4.26 16.05 6.39
CA PRO A 112 -3.00 15.92 5.67
C PRO A 112 -2.23 14.67 6.10
N GLN A 113 -1.67 13.93 5.15
CA GLN A 113 -0.91 12.71 5.43
C GLN A 113 0.60 12.97 5.37
N VAL A 114 1.33 12.42 6.35
CA VAL A 114 2.79 12.31 6.31
C VAL A 114 3.14 10.87 6.01
N VAL A 115 3.93 10.65 4.96
CA VAL A 115 4.22 9.31 4.43
C VAL A 115 5.70 8.99 4.56
N ALA A 116 6.01 7.85 5.16
CA ALA A 116 7.32 7.23 5.11
C ALA A 116 7.27 6.03 4.16
N VAL A 117 8.29 5.88 3.32
CA VAL A 117 8.37 4.80 2.33
C VAL A 117 9.65 4.02 2.58
N THR A 118 9.52 2.70 2.62
CA THR A 118 10.67 1.79 2.67
C THR A 118 10.69 0.92 1.42
N GLY A 119 11.88 0.54 1.00
CA GLY A 119 12.11 -0.36 -0.11
C GLY A 119 13.58 -0.72 -0.22
N ASP A 120 13.84 -1.91 -0.73
CA ASP A 120 15.15 -2.52 -0.96
C ASP A 120 15.58 -2.40 -2.44
N GLY A 121 14.78 -1.73 -3.26
CA GLY A 121 15.00 -1.62 -4.69
C GLY A 121 15.97 -0.51 -5.03
N THR A 122 16.89 -0.76 -5.97
CA THR A 122 17.72 0.26 -6.62
C THR A 122 16.92 1.39 -7.30
N ASN A 123 15.59 1.23 -7.41
CA ASN A 123 14.63 2.19 -7.95
C ASN A 123 13.98 3.11 -6.90
N ASP A 124 14.34 3.03 -5.61
CA ASP A 124 13.72 3.85 -4.55
C ASP A 124 14.30 5.28 -4.45
N ALA A 125 15.38 5.58 -5.20
CA ALA A 125 16.02 6.91 -5.20
C ALA A 125 15.11 8.10 -5.62
N PRO A 126 14.13 7.97 -6.53
CA PRO A 126 13.22 9.07 -6.88
C PRO A 126 12.00 9.20 -5.95
N SER A 127 11.70 8.20 -5.11
CA SER A 127 10.49 8.20 -4.26
C SER A 127 10.67 8.94 -2.93
N LEU A 128 11.87 9.48 -2.69
CA LEU A 128 12.31 10.16 -1.46
C LEU A 128 12.54 11.68 -1.66
N ARG A 129 11.95 12.28 -2.70
CA ARG A 129 11.96 13.74 -2.92
C ARG A 129 10.56 14.29 -3.11
#